data_AF-A0A1Z8S7B3-F1
#
_entry.id   AF-A0A1Z8S7B3-F1
#
_cell.length_a   1.000
_cell.length_b   1.000
_cell.length_c   1.000
_cell.angle_alpha   90.00
_cell.angle_beta   90.00
_cell.angle_gamma   90.00
#
_symmetry.space_group_name_H-M   'P 1'
#
loop_
_entity.id
_entity.type
_entity.pdbx_description
1 polymer ?
#
loop_
_entity_poly.entity_id
_entity_poly.type
_entity_poly.pdbx_seq_one_letter_code
_entity_poly.pdbx_strand_id
1 'polypeptide(L)'
;MKRLYKNKPIQEDVGYFVGNEVEKTPFYGRRTLFVVGLKNPKKINIQAKQFTCRHIYLGANMSFKNTEWNESRISKLRECIQYLLDNQYQVTLDISKTFDLTTIDMFIDSEYFHIMYSLPIPYAERYKGTITIKVDDVGFNKTNTGVWCNPLDKLMNDINKTEWNAYTTDEVIE
;
A
#
# COMPACT_ATOMS: atom_id res chain seq x y z
N MET A 1 7.37 -14.13 -9.91
CA MET A 1 6.87 -15.17 -8.99
C MET A 1 5.45 -14.79 -8.60
N LYS A 2 4.50 -15.74 -8.55
CA LYS A 2 3.16 -15.48 -7.99
C LYS A 2 3.23 -15.62 -6.46
N ARG A 3 2.42 -14.86 -5.71
CA ARG A 3 2.36 -14.97 -4.24
C ARG A 3 1.88 -16.37 -3.84
N LEU A 4 2.52 -16.95 -2.84
CA LEU A 4 2.14 -18.25 -2.26
C LEU A 4 1.37 -18.00 -0.97
N TYR A 5 0.22 -18.65 -0.81
CA TYR A 5 -0.54 -18.61 0.44
C TYR A 5 -0.48 -19.96 1.15
N LYS A 6 -0.48 -19.93 2.48
CA LYS A 6 -0.36 -21.12 3.33
C LYS A 6 -1.50 -22.13 3.09
N ASN A 7 -2.72 -21.63 2.91
CA ASN A 7 -3.91 -22.47 2.73
C ASN A 7 -4.34 -22.65 1.27
N LYS A 8 -3.73 -21.92 0.33
CA LYS A 8 -4.04 -22.00 -1.11
C LYS A 8 -2.76 -21.76 -1.93
N PRO A 9 -2.15 -22.80 -2.52
CA PRO A 9 -0.82 -22.69 -3.12
C PRO A 9 -0.73 -21.62 -4.21
N ILE A 10 -1.74 -21.50 -5.07
CA ILE A 10 -1.84 -20.51 -6.14
C ILE A 10 -3.32 -20.27 -6.45
N GLN A 11 -3.79 -19.03 -6.40
CA GLN A 11 -5.13 -18.69 -6.90
C GLN A 11 -5.06 -17.39 -7.72
N GLU A 12 -5.67 -17.43 -8.90
CA GLU A 12 -6.09 -16.22 -9.61
C GLU A 12 -7.44 -15.81 -8.99
N ASP A 13 -7.59 -14.55 -8.60
CA ASP A 13 -8.79 -13.97 -7.95
C ASP A 13 -8.88 -14.11 -6.41
N VAL A 14 -7.83 -13.69 -5.69
CA VAL A 14 -7.89 -13.50 -4.23
C VAL A 14 -8.50 -12.14 -3.92
N GLY A 15 -9.62 -12.10 -3.19
CA GLY A 15 -10.27 -10.84 -2.76
C GLY A 15 -9.75 -10.30 -1.43
N TYR A 16 -9.44 -11.20 -0.49
CA TYR A 16 -8.93 -10.89 0.85
C TYR A 16 -7.95 -11.96 1.30
N PHE A 17 -6.99 -11.57 2.13
CA PHE A 17 -6.14 -12.50 2.85
C PHE A 17 -5.64 -11.84 4.14
N VAL A 18 -5.18 -12.66 5.08
CA VAL A 18 -4.71 -12.22 6.39
C VAL A 18 -3.30 -12.69 6.65
N GLY A 19 -2.53 -11.84 7.30
CA GLY A 19 -1.11 -12.06 7.56
C GLY A 19 -0.58 -11.09 8.58
N ASN A 20 0.72 -11.14 8.84
CA ASN A 20 1.38 -10.04 9.53
C ASN A 20 1.98 -9.12 8.47
N GLU A 21 1.93 -7.80 8.68
CA GLU A 21 2.58 -6.85 7.78
C GLU A 21 4.09 -7.09 7.79
N VAL A 22 4.67 -7.36 6.62
CA VAL A 22 6.10 -7.71 6.50
C VAL A 22 6.93 -6.58 5.92
N GLU A 23 6.31 -5.61 5.24
CA GLU A 23 6.99 -4.45 4.71
C GLU A 23 7.30 -3.47 5.84
N LYS A 24 8.42 -2.75 5.71
CA LYS A 24 8.96 -1.84 6.74
C LYS A 24 8.18 -0.52 6.83
N THR A 25 6.88 -0.63 7.06
CA THR A 25 5.93 0.47 7.30
C THR A 25 5.82 0.77 8.80
N PRO A 26 5.16 1.87 9.20
CA PRO A 26 4.82 2.13 10.60
C PRO A 26 3.98 1.02 11.27
N PHE A 27 3.35 0.15 10.47
CA PHE A 27 2.49 -0.94 10.92
C PHE A 27 3.14 -2.32 10.77
N TYR A 28 4.47 -2.38 10.57
CA TYR A 28 5.25 -3.63 10.52
C TYR A 28 4.92 -4.57 11.69
N GLY A 29 4.79 -5.86 11.38
CA GLY A 29 4.50 -6.94 12.33
C GLY A 29 3.05 -7.02 12.79
N ARG A 30 2.18 -6.08 12.42
CA ARG A 30 0.77 -6.08 12.86
C ARG A 30 -0.04 -7.11 12.09
N ARG A 31 -0.98 -7.76 12.79
CA ARG A 31 -1.98 -8.62 12.16
C ARG A 31 -2.87 -7.78 11.25
N THR A 32 -2.84 -8.11 9.97
CA THR A 32 -3.30 -7.26 8.87
C THR A 32 -4.31 -8.00 8.00
N LEU A 33 -5.40 -7.30 7.68
CA LEU A 33 -6.30 -7.69 6.60
C LEU A 33 -5.84 -7.01 5.32
N PHE A 34 -5.41 -7.80 4.34
CA PHE A 34 -5.02 -7.32 3.03
C PHE A 34 -6.21 -7.37 2.08
N VAL A 35 -6.51 -6.23 1.45
CA VAL A 35 -7.68 -6.03 0.61
C VAL A 35 -7.23 -5.86 -0.84
N VAL A 36 -7.65 -6.78 -1.71
CA VAL A 36 -7.35 -6.75 -3.15
C VAL A 36 -8.49 -6.06 -3.89
N GLY A 37 -8.19 -4.90 -4.47
CA GLY A 37 -9.15 -4.06 -5.19
C GLY A 37 -10.03 -3.21 -4.27
N LEU A 38 -10.92 -2.44 -4.89
CA LEU A 38 -11.83 -1.56 -4.16
C LEU A 38 -13.04 -2.36 -3.66
N LYS A 39 -13.25 -2.39 -2.35
CA LYS A 39 -14.30 -3.19 -1.70
C LYS A 39 -15.19 -2.34 -0.82
N ASN A 40 -16.34 -2.88 -0.45
CA ASN A 40 -17.27 -2.22 0.45
C ASN A 40 -16.67 -2.15 1.87
N PRO A 41 -16.57 -0.96 2.50
CA PRO A 41 -15.90 -0.81 3.79
C PRO A 41 -16.59 -1.56 4.93
N LYS A 42 -17.91 -1.77 4.87
CA LYS A 42 -18.63 -2.59 5.85
C LYS A 42 -18.20 -4.06 5.79
N LYS A 43 -17.97 -4.58 4.58
CA LYS A 43 -17.44 -5.95 4.40
C LYS A 43 -16.02 -6.07 4.91
N ILE A 44 -15.16 -5.07 4.63
CA ILE A 44 -13.80 -5.01 5.19
C ILE A 44 -13.84 -5.05 6.72
N ASN A 45 -14.71 -4.26 7.35
CA ASN A 45 -14.86 -4.22 8.81
C ASN A 45 -15.34 -5.56 9.40
N ILE A 46 -16.29 -6.24 8.75
CA ILE A 46 -16.73 -7.58 9.17
C ILE A 46 -15.56 -8.56 9.16
N GLN A 47 -14.81 -8.61 8.03
CA GLN A 47 -13.66 -9.49 7.89
C GLN A 47 -12.55 -9.12 8.89
N ALA A 48 -12.26 -7.84 9.08
CA ALA A 48 -11.25 -7.38 10.03
C ALA A 48 -11.59 -7.78 11.47
N LYS A 49 -12.85 -7.66 11.88
CA LYS A 49 -13.32 -8.12 13.20
C LYS A 49 -13.21 -9.64 13.33
N GLN A 50 -13.70 -10.39 12.34
CA GLN A 50 -13.66 -11.85 12.34
C GLN A 50 -12.25 -12.40 12.48
N PHE A 51 -11.27 -11.78 11.82
CA PHE A 51 -9.88 -12.20 11.83
C PHE A 51 -8.99 -11.38 12.78
N THR A 52 -9.60 -10.59 13.68
CA THR A 52 -8.91 -9.79 14.72
C THR A 52 -7.79 -8.90 14.17
N CYS A 53 -8.00 -8.33 12.98
CA CYS A 53 -7.04 -7.45 12.32
C CYS A 53 -7.28 -6.01 12.77
N ARG A 54 -6.25 -5.38 13.35
CA ARG A 54 -6.28 -3.94 13.68
C ARG A 54 -5.72 -3.06 12.56
N HIS A 55 -4.97 -3.66 11.65
CA HIS A 55 -4.42 -3.00 10.47
C HIS A 55 -5.11 -3.50 9.20
N ILE A 56 -5.39 -2.58 8.28
CA ILE A 56 -5.99 -2.84 6.97
C ILE A 56 -5.01 -2.33 5.91
N TYR A 57 -4.63 -3.20 4.97
CA TYR A 57 -3.78 -2.84 3.84
C TYR A 57 -4.63 -2.80 2.57
N LEU A 58 -4.91 -1.61 2.07
CA LEU A 58 -5.65 -1.37 0.84
C LEU A 58 -4.70 -1.36 -0.36
N GLY A 59 -5.10 -1.99 -1.47
CA GLY A 59 -4.29 -2.02 -2.69
C GLY A 59 -3.38 -3.25 -2.81
N ALA A 60 -3.65 -4.28 -2.00
CA ALA A 60 -2.85 -5.50 -1.95
C ALA A 60 -2.77 -6.20 -3.33
N ASN A 61 -1.71 -6.99 -3.53
CA ASN A 61 -1.42 -7.65 -4.82
C ASN A 61 -1.38 -6.66 -6.00
N MET A 62 -0.89 -5.44 -5.76
CA MET A 62 -0.78 -4.39 -6.77
C MET A 62 -2.11 -3.97 -7.39
N SER A 63 -3.24 -4.25 -6.73
CA SER A 63 -4.58 -4.06 -7.32
C SER A 63 -4.88 -2.61 -7.72
N PHE A 64 -4.18 -1.64 -7.13
CA PHE A 64 -4.34 -0.22 -7.43
C PHE A 64 -3.30 0.35 -8.39
N LYS A 65 -2.22 -0.39 -8.71
CA LYS A 65 -1.08 0.14 -9.50
C LYS A 65 -1.42 0.36 -10.98
N ASN A 66 -2.42 -0.34 -11.51
CA ASN A 66 -2.95 -0.16 -12.89
C ASN A 66 -4.42 0.26 -12.91
N THR A 67 -4.92 0.83 -11.82
CA THR A 67 -6.30 1.33 -11.77
C THR A 67 -6.37 2.72 -12.38
N GLU A 68 -7.30 2.91 -13.32
CA GLU A 68 -7.69 4.24 -13.78
C GLU A 68 -8.54 4.91 -12.70
N TRP A 69 -8.06 6.01 -12.14
CA TRP A 69 -8.73 6.72 -11.05
C TRP A 69 -9.57 7.87 -11.61
N ASN A 70 -10.87 7.63 -11.73
CA ASN A 70 -11.85 8.68 -11.96
C ASN A 70 -12.52 9.09 -10.65
N GLU A 71 -13.27 10.20 -10.67
CA GLU A 71 -13.92 10.75 -9.49
C GLU A 71 -14.84 9.74 -8.77
N SER A 72 -15.51 8.86 -9.50
CA SER A 72 -16.36 7.82 -8.90
C SER A 72 -15.55 6.82 -8.08
N ARG A 73 -14.40 6.36 -8.59
CA ARG A 73 -13.51 5.43 -7.87
C ARG A 73 -12.81 6.11 -6.70
N ILE A 74 -12.35 7.35 -6.89
CA ILE A 74 -11.75 8.18 -5.85
C ILE A 74 -12.74 8.41 -4.71
N SER A 75 -13.99 8.78 -5.01
CA SER A 75 -15.03 9.00 -4.00
C SER A 75 -15.29 7.74 -3.15
N LYS A 76 -15.39 6.57 -3.80
CA LYS A 76 -15.51 5.28 -3.10
C LYS A 76 -14.28 4.92 -2.27
N LEU A 77 -13.08 5.27 -2.73
CA LEU A 77 -11.85 5.09 -1.95
C LEU A 77 -11.86 5.98 -0.71
N ARG A 78 -12.24 7.27 -0.84
CA ARG A 78 -12.38 8.19 0.30
C ARG A 78 -13.41 7.70 1.31
N GLU A 79 -14.59 7.28 0.86
CA GLU A 79 -15.62 6.68 1.73
C GLU A 79 -15.06 5.46 2.47
N CYS A 80 -14.31 4.62 1.76
CA CYS A 80 -13.69 3.43 2.35
C CYS A 80 -12.68 3.80 3.44
N ILE A 81 -11.74 4.71 3.16
CA ILE A 81 -10.72 5.15 4.11
C ILE A 81 -11.38 5.81 5.32
N GLN A 82 -12.29 6.77 5.10
CA GLN A 82 -12.98 7.47 6.18
C GLN A 82 -13.71 6.48 7.10
N TYR A 83 -14.48 5.55 6.55
CA TYR A 83 -15.20 4.57 7.36
C TYR A 83 -14.24 3.72 8.21
N LEU A 84 -13.11 3.30 7.66
CA LEU A 84 -12.13 2.49 8.38
C LEU A 84 -11.45 3.29 9.51
N LEU A 85 -11.09 4.55 9.24
CA LEU A 85 -10.52 5.44 10.25
C LEU A 85 -11.53 5.76 11.37
N ASP A 86 -12.80 6.00 11.05
CA ASP A 86 -13.88 6.20 12.03
C ASP A 86 -14.07 4.97 12.95
N ASN A 87 -13.73 3.78 12.45
CA ASN A 87 -13.75 2.52 13.21
C ASN A 87 -12.39 2.21 13.89
N GLN A 88 -11.48 3.20 13.96
CA GLN A 88 -10.18 3.12 14.63
C GLN A 88 -9.24 2.06 14.06
N TYR A 89 -9.39 1.70 12.78
CA TYR A 89 -8.41 0.87 12.09
C TYR A 89 -7.18 1.68 11.71
N GLN A 90 -6.03 1.03 11.77
CA GLN A 90 -4.83 1.50 11.07
C GLN A 90 -4.97 1.14 9.61
N VAL A 91 -4.73 2.09 8.72
CA VAL A 91 -4.96 1.93 7.28
C VAL A 91 -3.69 2.29 6.52
N THR A 92 -3.15 1.31 5.79
CA THR A 92 -2.16 1.55 4.75
C THR A 92 -2.85 1.60 3.38
N LEU A 93 -2.54 2.61 2.58
CA LEU A 93 -2.94 2.70 1.17
C LEU A 93 -1.72 2.49 0.26
N ASP A 94 -1.66 1.38 -0.47
CA ASP A 94 -0.65 1.11 -1.50
C ASP A 94 -1.09 1.61 -2.87
N ILE A 95 -0.40 2.65 -3.34
CA ILE A 95 -0.65 3.33 -4.60
C ILE A 95 0.67 3.54 -5.34
N SER A 96 0.58 3.77 -6.64
CA SER A 96 1.76 4.08 -7.47
C SER A 96 1.81 5.56 -7.83
N LYS A 97 2.91 5.96 -8.48
CA LYS A 97 3.14 7.34 -8.90
C LYS A 97 2.07 7.97 -9.80
N THR A 98 1.22 7.17 -10.42
CA THR A 98 0.14 7.65 -11.30
C THR A 98 -1.09 8.12 -10.52
N PHE A 99 -1.16 7.87 -9.21
CA PHE A 99 -2.24 8.33 -8.36
C PHE A 99 -2.04 9.80 -7.97
N ASP A 100 -3.09 10.60 -8.10
CA ASP A 100 -3.09 12.00 -7.63
C ASP A 100 -3.34 12.05 -6.12
N LEU A 101 -2.26 12.31 -5.36
CA LEU A 101 -2.31 12.37 -3.90
C LEU A 101 -3.26 13.43 -3.36
N THR A 102 -3.45 14.54 -4.10
CA THR A 102 -4.30 15.65 -3.63
C THR A 102 -5.76 15.23 -3.41
N THR A 103 -6.17 14.14 -4.06
CA THR A 103 -7.51 13.57 -3.93
C THR A 103 -7.80 12.93 -2.56
N ILE A 104 -6.76 12.68 -1.75
CA ILE A 104 -6.83 12.04 -0.44
C ILE A 104 -6.17 12.86 0.68
N ASP A 105 -5.77 14.11 0.42
CA ASP A 105 -5.05 14.96 1.39
C ASP A 105 -5.79 15.13 2.72
N MET A 106 -7.12 15.01 2.72
CA MET A 106 -7.96 15.08 3.93
C MET A 106 -7.63 14.03 5.02
N PHE A 107 -6.82 13.01 4.71
CA PHE A 107 -6.46 11.95 5.66
C PHE A 107 -5.02 12.06 6.21
N ILE A 108 -4.20 12.99 5.70
CA ILE A 108 -2.74 12.99 5.97
C ILE A 108 -2.38 13.35 7.41
N ASP A 109 -3.27 14.04 8.14
CA ASP A 109 -3.07 14.41 9.54
C ASP A 109 -3.46 13.27 10.51
N SER A 110 -4.02 12.16 10.00
CA SER A 110 -4.40 11.01 10.83
C SER A 110 -3.19 10.12 11.15
N GLU A 111 -2.91 9.91 12.44
CA GLU A 111 -1.89 8.95 12.90
C GLU A 111 -2.21 7.49 12.55
N TYR A 112 -3.47 7.21 12.19
CA TYR A 112 -3.93 5.89 11.78
C TYR A 112 -3.80 5.67 10.27
N PHE A 113 -3.45 6.69 9.48
CA PHE A 113 -3.35 6.60 8.03
C PHE A 113 -1.91 6.65 7.56
N HIS A 114 -1.56 5.74 6.66
CA HIS A 114 -0.24 5.66 6.04
C HIS A 114 -0.38 5.42 4.54
N ILE A 115 0.51 6.03 3.74
CA ILE A 115 0.58 5.81 2.30
C ILE A 115 1.86 5.05 1.97
N MET A 116 1.70 3.89 1.34
CA MET A 116 2.77 3.21 0.63
C MET A 116 2.82 3.72 -0.81
N TYR A 117 3.71 4.67 -1.08
CA TYR A 117 3.88 5.25 -2.42
C TYR A 117 4.93 4.47 -3.23
N SER A 118 4.45 3.50 -4.00
CA SER A 118 5.27 2.52 -4.71
C SER A 118 5.92 3.07 -5.99
N LEU A 119 7.24 2.90 -6.10
CA LEU A 119 8.04 3.16 -7.31
C LEU A 119 8.60 1.86 -7.90
N PRO A 120 7.92 1.22 -8.88
CA PRO A 120 8.42 -0.01 -9.48
C PRO A 120 9.65 0.26 -10.37
N ILE A 121 10.80 -0.29 -9.99
CA ILE A 121 12.07 -0.23 -10.76
C ILE A 121 12.53 -1.66 -11.05
N PRO A 122 12.43 -2.14 -12.30
CA PRO A 122 12.90 -3.46 -12.67
C PRO A 122 14.41 -3.59 -12.44
N TYR A 123 14.83 -4.68 -11.81
CA TYR A 123 16.26 -4.96 -11.53
C TYR A 123 16.97 -3.81 -10.81
N ALA A 124 16.31 -3.15 -9.85
CA ALA A 124 16.82 -1.96 -9.16
C ALA A 124 18.28 -2.07 -8.68
N GLU A 125 18.70 -3.26 -8.24
CA GLU A 125 20.08 -3.52 -7.79
C GLU A 125 21.14 -3.31 -8.88
N ARG A 126 20.81 -3.53 -10.16
CA ARG A 126 21.72 -3.31 -11.30
C ARG A 126 21.93 -1.85 -11.63
N TYR A 127 21.02 -0.99 -11.18
CA TYR A 127 21.05 0.45 -11.45
C TYR A 127 21.64 1.25 -10.29
N LYS A 128 22.22 0.55 -9.30
CA LYS A 128 22.93 1.19 -8.20
C LYS A 128 24.03 2.12 -8.73
N GLY A 129 24.11 3.34 -8.20
CA GLY A 129 25.01 4.40 -8.68
C GLY A 129 24.69 5.01 -10.05
N THR A 130 23.67 4.52 -10.77
CA THR A 130 23.27 5.03 -12.09
C THR A 130 22.00 5.87 -12.03
N ILE A 131 21.04 5.50 -11.17
CA ILE A 131 19.77 6.20 -11.03
C ILE A 131 19.78 7.19 -9.86
N THR A 132 19.27 8.39 -10.12
CA THR A 132 18.85 9.36 -9.10
C THR A 132 17.34 9.48 -9.10
N ILE A 133 16.71 9.28 -7.95
CA ILE A 133 15.28 9.49 -7.72
C ILE A 133 15.05 10.93 -7.31
N LYS A 134 14.16 11.61 -8.04
CA LYS A 134 13.77 12.99 -7.76
C LYS A 134 12.38 13.04 -7.13
N VAL A 135 12.26 13.68 -5.97
CA VAL A 135 10.99 14.21 -5.47
C VAL A 135 10.84 15.60 -6.06
N ASP A 136 9.93 15.73 -7.02
CA ASP A 136 9.73 16.94 -7.80
C ASP A 136 8.46 17.67 -7.37
N ASP A 137 8.36 18.93 -7.77
CA ASP A 137 7.12 19.69 -7.67
C ASP A 137 6.19 19.34 -8.85
N VAL A 138 4.87 19.48 -8.66
CA VAL A 138 3.84 19.24 -9.70
C VAL A 138 3.84 20.33 -10.78
N GLY A 139 4.68 21.34 -10.63
CA GLY A 139 5.07 22.32 -11.64
C GLY A 139 6.14 23.26 -11.10
N PHE A 140 6.51 24.29 -11.86
CA PHE A 140 7.52 25.24 -11.38
C PHE A 140 7.01 26.04 -10.18
N ASN A 141 7.55 25.76 -8.98
CA ASN A 141 7.23 26.44 -7.71
C ASN A 141 5.72 26.47 -7.42
N LYS A 142 5.07 25.30 -7.44
CA LYS A 142 3.62 25.16 -7.24
C LYS A 142 3.26 24.66 -5.86
N THR A 143 3.87 23.59 -5.38
CA THR A 143 3.50 22.96 -4.10
C THR A 143 4.69 22.75 -3.16
N ASN A 144 5.91 22.67 -3.69
CA ASN A 144 7.08 22.33 -2.90
C ASN A 144 8.05 23.53 -2.83
N THR A 145 8.81 23.65 -1.75
CA THR A 145 9.83 24.71 -1.61
C THR A 145 11.10 24.45 -2.43
N GLY A 146 11.17 23.31 -3.12
CA GLY A 146 12.33 22.85 -3.87
C GLY A 146 12.15 21.40 -4.34
N VAL A 147 13.26 20.80 -4.77
CA VAL A 147 13.31 19.42 -5.24
C VAL A 147 14.39 18.64 -4.49
N TRP A 148 14.17 17.36 -4.25
CA TRP A 148 15.14 16.49 -3.58
C TRP A 148 15.60 15.40 -4.53
N CYS A 149 16.91 15.34 -4.79
CA CYS A 149 17.55 14.35 -5.65
C CYS A 149 18.33 13.34 -4.79
N ASN A 150 17.88 12.10 -4.77
CA ASN A 150 18.45 11.04 -3.95
C ASN A 150 18.98 9.91 -4.85
N PRO A 151 20.26 9.51 -4.73
CA PRO A 151 20.74 8.30 -5.37
C PRO A 151 19.88 7.09 -4.96
N LEU A 152 19.57 6.22 -5.91
CA LEU A 152 18.72 5.03 -5.68
C LEU A 152 19.21 4.20 -4.48
N ASP A 153 20.53 4.08 -4.33
CA ASP A 153 21.21 3.28 -3.31
C ASP A 153 20.85 3.71 -1.89
N LYS A 154 20.54 5.00 -1.68
CA LYS A 154 20.12 5.51 -0.36
C LYS A 154 18.75 4.97 0.07
N LEU A 155 17.91 4.57 -0.88
CA LEU A 155 16.59 4.00 -0.62
C LEU A 155 16.63 2.47 -0.51
N MET A 156 17.72 1.83 -0.93
CA MET A 156 17.86 0.37 -1.00
C MET A 156 18.72 -0.22 0.14
N ASN A 157 18.65 0.36 1.34
CA ASN A 157 19.35 -0.17 2.51
C ASN A 157 18.73 -1.49 2.97
N ASP A 158 19.56 -2.48 3.32
CA ASP A 158 19.12 -3.80 3.76
C ASP A 158 18.19 -3.78 4.98
N ILE A 159 18.34 -2.81 5.89
CA ILE A 159 17.43 -2.66 7.05
C ILE A 159 15.97 -2.38 6.64
N ASN A 160 15.79 -1.76 5.48
CA ASN A 160 14.49 -1.41 4.92
C ASN A 160 13.99 -2.46 3.92
N LYS A 161 14.78 -3.50 3.63
CA LYS A 161 14.44 -4.53 2.66
C LYS A 161 13.51 -5.57 3.28
N THR A 162 12.52 -5.99 2.49
CA THR A 162 11.65 -7.13 2.82
C THR A 162 11.93 -8.22 1.80
N GLU A 163 12.36 -9.38 2.27
CA GLU A 163 12.72 -10.51 1.41
C GLU A 163 11.47 -11.28 0.98
N TRP A 164 11.52 -11.88 -0.22
CA TRP A 164 10.36 -12.58 -0.80
C TRP A 164 9.83 -13.72 0.06
N ASN A 165 10.70 -14.39 0.83
CA ASN A 165 10.30 -15.48 1.72
C ASN A 165 9.38 -15.01 2.88
N ALA A 166 9.35 -13.71 3.19
CA ALA A 166 8.47 -13.14 4.21
C ALA A 166 6.98 -13.22 3.80
N TYR A 167 6.67 -13.24 2.50
CA TYR A 167 5.30 -13.19 1.98
C TYR A 167 4.61 -14.57 1.87
N THR A 168 5.08 -15.59 2.59
CA THR A 168 4.65 -16.99 2.42
C THR A 168 3.65 -17.47 3.47
N THR A 169 3.44 -16.70 4.54
CA THR A 169 2.64 -17.11 5.70
C THR A 169 1.19 -16.68 5.66
N ASP A 170 0.79 -15.95 4.61
CA ASP A 170 -0.57 -15.40 4.51
C ASP A 170 -1.61 -16.47 4.22
N GLU A 171 -2.82 -16.24 4.72
CA GLU A 171 -3.96 -17.14 4.56
C GLU A 171 -5.07 -16.41 3.80
N VAL A 172 -5.50 -16.96 2.66
CA VAL A 172 -6.65 -16.45 1.90
C VAL A 172 -7.92 -16.67 2.72
N ILE A 173 -8.80 -15.67 2.76
CA ILE A 173 -10.11 -15.77 3.42
C ILE A 173 -11.23 -15.56 2.38
N GLU A 174 -12.31 -16.31 2.53
CA GLU A 174 -13.50 -16.27 1.65
C GLU A 174 -14.58 -15.31 2.18
#